data_AF-A0A7L3FE40-F1
#
_entry.id   AF-A0A7L3FE40-F1
#
_cell.length_a   1.000
_cell.length_b   1.000
_cell.length_c   1.000
_cell.angle_alpha   90.00
_cell.angle_beta   90.00
_cell.angle_gamma   90.00
#
_symmetry.space_group_name_H-M   'P 1'
#
loop_
_entity.id
_entity.type
_entity.pdbx_description
1 polymer ?
#
loop_
_entity_poly.entity_id
_entity_poly.type
_entity_poly.pdbx_seq_one_letter_code
_entity_poly.pdbx_strand_id
1 'polypeptide(L)'
;MSEKGELDLTGAKQNTGMWLVKVPKYLSQQWNKASGRGEVGKLRIAKNQGRTEVSFTLNEELASISDIGGKPASVSAPREHPFLLQSVGGQTLTVFTESSVDKLSLEGIVVQRAECRPAASENYMKLKR
;
A
#
# COMPACT_ATOMS: atom_id res chain seq x y z
N MET A 1 -8.74 -14.10 30.36
CA MET A 1 -7.60 -13.27 29.91
C MET A 1 -6.76 -14.17 29.03
N SER A 2 -6.44 -13.77 27.80
CA SER A 2 -5.52 -14.55 26.97
C SER A 2 -4.15 -14.60 27.61
N GLU A 3 -3.50 -15.75 27.53
CA GLU A 3 -2.16 -15.95 28.11
C GLU A 3 -1.10 -15.23 27.28
N LYS A 4 0.00 -14.83 27.92
CA LYS A 4 1.13 -14.22 27.22
C LYS A 4 1.70 -15.22 26.22
N GLY A 5 1.75 -14.84 24.94
CA GLY A 5 2.20 -15.72 23.85
C GLY A 5 1.09 -16.55 23.20
N GLU A 6 -0.15 -16.43 23.66
CA GLU A 6 -1.31 -16.99 22.95
C GLU A 6 -1.58 -16.21 21.66
N LEU A 7 -1.81 -16.93 20.57
CA LEU A 7 -2.15 -16.37 19.26
C LEU A 7 -3.66 -16.49 19.01
N ASP A 8 -4.36 -15.36 18.94
CA ASP A 8 -5.77 -15.34 18.54
C ASP A 8 -5.90 -15.74 17.05
N LEU A 9 -6.73 -16.73 16.74
CA LEU A 9 -6.93 -17.27 15.38
C LEU A 9 -8.25 -16.80 14.73
N THR A 10 -8.95 -15.84 15.33
CA THR A 10 -10.29 -15.41 14.89
C THR A 10 -10.32 -14.91 13.44
N GLY A 11 -9.35 -14.09 13.02
CA GLY A 11 -9.28 -13.56 11.65
C GLY A 11 -9.08 -14.64 10.59
N ALA A 12 -8.26 -15.66 10.88
CA ALA A 12 -8.10 -16.82 10.01
C ALA A 12 -9.38 -17.67 9.90
N LYS A 13 -10.10 -17.87 11.02
CA LYS A 13 -11.37 -18.63 11.02
C LYS A 13 -12.47 -17.92 10.23
N GLN A 14 -12.44 -16.59 10.16
CA GLN A 14 -13.37 -15.78 9.37
C GLN A 14 -12.99 -15.70 7.89
N ASN A 15 -11.88 -16.32 7.49
CA ASN A 15 -11.36 -16.30 6.11
C ASN A 15 -11.16 -14.87 5.57
N THR A 16 -10.67 -13.97 6.43
CA THR A 16 -10.41 -12.58 6.08
C THR A 16 -9.34 -12.49 4.99
N GLY A 17 -9.73 -12.02 3.81
CA GLY A 17 -8.85 -11.83 2.67
C GLY A 17 -8.19 -10.45 2.67
N MET A 18 -6.86 -10.42 2.57
CA MET A 18 -6.07 -9.18 2.54
C MET A 18 -5.28 -9.01 1.25
N TRP A 19 -4.94 -7.74 0.95
CA TRP A 19 -4.09 -7.36 -0.16
C TRP A 19 -2.71 -6.97 0.35
N LEU A 20 -1.66 -7.49 -0.30
CA LEU A 20 -0.28 -7.09 -0.08
C LEU A 20 0.20 -6.24 -1.26
N VAL A 21 0.46 -4.96 -0.99
CA VAL A 21 0.89 -4.00 -2.02
C VAL A 21 2.32 -3.57 -1.76
N LYS A 22 3.21 -3.82 -2.72
CA LYS A 22 4.57 -3.26 -2.72
C LYS A 22 4.53 -1.82 -3.21
N VAL A 23 5.11 -0.90 -2.46
CA VAL A 23 5.01 0.56 -2.69
C VAL A 23 6.41 1.18 -2.93
N PRO A 24 6.57 2.13 -3.87
CA PRO A 24 7.82 2.87 -4.03
C PRO A 24 8.16 3.74 -2.81
N LYS A 25 9.45 3.80 -2.44
CA LYS A 25 9.93 4.54 -1.25
C LYS A 25 9.49 6.00 -1.19
N TYR A 26 9.49 6.70 -2.33
CA TYR A 26 9.06 8.10 -2.35
C TYR A 26 7.58 8.27 -2.01
N LEU A 27 6.75 7.28 -2.38
CA LEU A 27 5.31 7.36 -2.18
C LEU A 27 4.97 7.17 -0.70
N SER A 28 5.63 6.21 -0.03
CA SER A 28 5.51 6.05 1.42
C SER A 28 6.01 7.28 2.18
N GLN A 29 7.07 7.94 1.71
CA GLN A 29 7.55 9.20 2.29
C GLN A 29 6.54 10.34 2.13
N GLN A 30 5.80 10.38 1.02
CA GLN A 30 4.71 11.36 0.85
C GLN A 30 3.53 11.05 1.77
N TRP A 31 3.17 9.78 1.95
CA TRP A 31 2.09 9.38 2.86
C TRP A 31 2.35 9.78 4.32
N ASN A 32 3.62 9.78 4.75
CA ASN A 32 4.00 10.23 6.09
C ASN A 32 3.71 11.73 6.35
N LYS A 33 3.41 12.51 5.30
CA LYS A 33 3.06 13.93 5.41
C LYS A 33 1.55 14.16 5.44
N ALA A 34 0.75 13.09 5.36
CA ALA A 34 -0.71 13.19 5.44
C ALA A 34 -1.12 13.74 6.81
N SER A 35 -1.93 14.80 6.78
CA SER A 35 -2.48 15.43 7.98
C SER A 35 -3.85 14.84 8.35
N GLY A 36 -4.34 15.16 9.54
CA GLY A 36 -5.68 14.77 9.99
C GLY A 36 -5.82 13.26 10.21
N ARG A 37 -6.78 12.62 9.53
CA ARG A 37 -7.07 11.17 9.66
C ARG A 37 -6.20 10.28 8.76
N GLY A 38 -5.22 10.85 8.06
CA GLY A 38 -4.30 10.09 7.20
C GLY A 38 -4.88 9.74 5.82
N GLU A 39 -5.75 10.58 5.26
CA GLU A 39 -6.16 10.41 3.87
C GLU A 39 -4.99 10.72 2.93
N VAL A 40 -4.63 9.77 2.07
CA VAL A 40 -3.49 9.89 1.15
C VAL A 40 -3.90 9.97 -0.32
N GLY A 41 -5.14 9.64 -0.67
CA GLY A 41 -5.57 9.55 -2.06
C GLY A 41 -6.71 8.56 -2.25
N LYS A 42 -6.93 8.17 -3.51
CA LYS A 42 -8.05 7.29 -3.90
C LYS A 42 -7.54 6.08 -4.68
N LEU A 43 -8.13 4.92 -4.41
CA LEU A 43 -7.90 3.70 -5.19
C LEU A 43 -9.03 3.54 -6.21
N ARG A 44 -8.68 3.37 -7.48
CA ARG A 44 -9.62 3.07 -8.56
C ARG A 44 -9.44 1.61 -8.98
N ILE A 45 -10.56 0.87 -9.05
CA ILE A 45 -10.62 -0.50 -9.56
C ILE A 45 -11.60 -0.50 -10.72
N ALA A 46 -11.09 -0.64 -11.94
CA ALA A 46 -11.88 -0.79 -13.15
C ALA A 46 -11.88 -2.25 -13.59
N LYS A 47 -13.07 -2.85 -13.72
CA LYS A 47 -13.26 -4.21 -14.22
C LYS A 47 -13.91 -4.12 -15.59
N ASN A 48 -13.10 -4.27 -16.64
CA ASN A 48 -13.56 -4.37 -18.02
C ASN A 48 -13.63 -5.85 -18.41
N GLN A 49 -14.35 -6.17 -19.49
CA GLN A 49 -14.56 -7.56 -19.94
C GLN A 49 -13.20 -8.29 -20.12
N GLY A 50 -12.84 -9.13 -19.14
CA GLY A 50 -11.58 -9.89 -19.11
C GLY A 50 -10.34 -9.16 -18.57
N ARG A 51 -10.42 -7.88 -18.20
CA ARG A 51 -9.27 -7.13 -17.67
C ARG A 51 -9.63 -6.34 -16.41
N THR A 52 -8.87 -6.56 -15.35
CA THR A 52 -8.92 -5.74 -14.14
C THR A 52 -7.76 -4.76 -14.15
N GLU A 53 -8.07 -3.47 -14.11
CA GLU A 53 -7.10 -2.38 -13.99
C GLU A 53 -7.27 -1.74 -12.62
N VAL A 54 -6.17 -1.68 -11.87
CA VAL A 54 -6.14 -1.07 -10.54
C VAL A 54 -5.13 0.05 -10.56
N SER A 55 -5.48 1.20 -10.01
CA SER A 55 -4.57 2.35 -9.93
C SER A 55 -4.83 3.16 -8.66
N PHE A 56 -3.77 3.65 -8.05
CA PHE A 56 -3.84 4.59 -6.95
C PHE A 56 -3.58 6.02 -7.47
N THR A 57 -4.38 6.98 -6.99
CA THR A 57 -4.21 8.41 -7.28
C THR A 57 -3.90 9.14 -5.99
N LEU A 58 -2.70 9.73 -5.90
CA LEU A 58 -2.29 10.57 -4.78
C LEU A 58 -3.12 11.87 -4.77
N ASN A 59 -3.50 12.31 -3.57
CA ASN A 59 -4.21 13.58 -3.41
C ASN A 59 -3.34 14.77 -3.84
N GLU A 60 -3.98 15.90 -4.12
CA GLU A 60 -3.30 17.07 -4.67
C GLU A 60 -2.34 17.71 -3.68
N GLU A 61 -2.76 17.79 -2.41
CA GLU A 61 -1.96 18.33 -1.32
C GLU A 61 -0.62 17.59 -1.19
N LEU A 62 -0.62 16.26 -1.08
CA LEU A 62 0.63 15.49 -0.95
C LEU A 62 1.44 15.46 -2.24
N ALA A 63 0.79 15.56 -3.42
CA ALA A 63 1.51 15.66 -4.68
C ALA A 63 2.27 16.98 -4.83
N SER A 64 1.77 18.05 -4.21
CA SER A 64 2.35 19.40 -4.26
C SER A 64 3.53 19.62 -3.30
N ILE A 65 3.73 18.73 -2.31
CA ILE A 65 4.82 18.89 -1.34
C ILE A 65 6.17 18.58 -2.00
N SER A 66 7.00 19.62 -2.10
CA SER A 66 8.20 19.67 -2.92
C SER A 66 9.45 19.01 -2.30
N ASP A 67 9.40 18.60 -1.04
CA ASP A 67 10.48 17.86 -0.36
C ASP A 67 10.36 16.34 -0.56
N ILE A 68 10.54 15.87 -1.80
CA ILE A 68 10.35 14.45 -2.12
C ILE A 68 11.69 13.72 -1.98
N GLY A 69 11.89 13.01 -0.88
CA GLY A 69 13.09 12.18 -0.68
C GLY A 69 14.39 12.98 -0.72
N GLY A 70 14.39 14.22 -0.22
CA GLY A 70 15.56 15.10 -0.16
C GLY A 70 15.94 15.75 -1.49
N LYS A 71 15.03 15.80 -2.47
CA LYS A 71 15.26 16.40 -3.79
C LYS A 71 14.78 17.86 -3.89
N PRO A 72 15.36 18.66 -4.80
CA PRO A 72 15.00 20.06 -4.96
C PRO A 72 13.54 20.24 -5.37
N ALA A 73 12.98 21.41 -5.02
CA ALA A 73 11.55 21.72 -5.06
C ALA A 73 10.89 21.71 -6.47
N SER A 74 11.64 21.44 -7.53
CA SER A 74 11.17 21.43 -8.92
C SER A 74 10.61 20.07 -9.39
N VAL A 75 10.54 19.06 -8.52
CA VAL A 75 10.04 17.72 -8.84
C VAL A 75 8.78 17.42 -8.04
N SER A 76 7.63 17.34 -8.72
CA SER A 76 6.37 16.91 -8.11
C SER A 76 6.21 15.39 -8.17
N ALA A 77 5.48 14.81 -7.21
CA ALA A 77 5.20 13.37 -7.20
C ALA A 77 4.29 13.02 -8.38
N PRO A 78 4.52 11.88 -9.08
CA PRO A 78 3.50 11.34 -9.98
C PRO A 78 2.19 11.18 -9.23
N ARG A 79 1.06 11.61 -9.80
CA ARG A 79 -0.25 11.45 -9.15
C ARG A 79 -0.80 10.04 -9.33
N GLU A 80 -0.72 9.51 -10.55
CA GLU A 80 -1.27 8.20 -10.89
C GLU A 80 -0.22 7.10 -10.77
N HIS A 81 -0.64 5.99 -10.16
CA HIS A 81 0.20 4.83 -9.88
C HIS A 81 -0.58 3.55 -10.24
N PRO A 82 -0.40 3.00 -11.45
CA PRO A 82 -1.00 1.71 -11.80
C PRO A 82 -0.43 0.59 -10.92
N PHE A 83 -1.29 -0.37 -10.57
CA PHE A 83 -0.92 -1.56 -9.83
C PHE A 83 -0.73 -2.71 -10.82
N LEU A 84 0.45 -3.34 -10.77
CA LEU A 84 0.70 -4.60 -11.43
C LEU A 84 0.29 -5.74 -10.51
N LEU A 85 -0.83 -6.40 -10.81
CA LEU A 85 -1.30 -7.55 -10.05
C LEU A 85 -0.34 -8.73 -10.20
N GLN A 86 -0.05 -9.42 -9.10
CA GLN A 86 0.87 -10.56 -9.05
C GLN A 86 0.13 -11.81 -8.60
N SER A 87 0.60 -12.98 -9.05
CA SER A 87 0.07 -14.26 -8.56
C SER A 87 0.38 -14.44 -7.07
N VAL A 88 -0.61 -14.96 -6.34
CA VAL A 88 -0.48 -15.42 -4.95
C VAL A 88 -0.17 -16.92 -4.85
N GLY A 89 -0.03 -17.62 -5.99
CA GLY A 89 0.29 -19.03 -6.02
C GLY A 89 1.74 -19.33 -5.60
N GLY A 90 1.96 -20.53 -5.05
CA GLY A 90 3.28 -21.05 -4.70
C GLY A 90 3.70 -20.87 -3.23
N GLN A 91 3.01 -20.01 -2.47
CA GLN A 91 3.21 -19.86 -1.03
C GLN A 91 1.96 -19.26 -0.37
N THR A 92 1.53 -19.81 0.77
CA THR A 92 0.51 -19.20 1.60
C THR A 92 1.12 -18.08 2.44
N LEU A 93 0.60 -16.87 2.32
CA LEU A 93 1.02 -15.70 3.10
C LEU A 93 -0.11 -15.30 4.06
N THR A 94 0.23 -15.10 5.33
CA THR A 94 -0.71 -14.65 6.38
C THR A 94 -0.18 -13.39 7.05
N VAL A 95 -1.06 -12.61 7.67
CA VAL A 95 -0.68 -11.44 8.46
C VAL A 95 -1.07 -11.68 9.91
N PHE A 96 -0.13 -11.45 10.82
CA PHE A 96 -0.39 -11.40 12.24
C PHE A 96 0.01 -10.02 12.79
N THR A 97 -0.64 -9.60 13.86
CA THR A 97 -0.37 -8.34 14.57
C THR A 97 0.12 -8.63 15.97
N GLU A 98 0.91 -7.69 16.49
CA GLU A 98 1.29 -7.60 17.89
C GLU A 98 0.82 -6.24 18.42
N SER A 99 -0.03 -6.27 19.43
CA SER A 99 -0.50 -5.04 20.09
C SER A 99 0.52 -4.52 21.08
N SER A 100 0.36 -3.26 21.53
CA SER A 100 1.23 -2.64 22.54
C SER A 100 1.16 -3.28 23.94
N VAL A 101 0.31 -4.29 24.13
CA VAL A 101 0.16 -5.07 25.37
C VAL A 101 0.52 -6.55 25.14
N ASP A 102 1.42 -6.81 24.18
CA ASP A 102 1.97 -8.14 23.84
C ASP A 102 0.92 -9.20 23.44
N LYS A 103 -0.27 -8.79 22.97
CA LYS A 103 -1.26 -9.72 22.41
C LYS A 103 -1.00 -9.96 20.94
N LEU A 104 -0.99 -11.23 20.55
CA LEU A 104 -0.80 -11.68 19.17
C LEU A 104 -2.15 -12.05 18.53
N SER A 105 -2.35 -11.70 17.27
CA SER A 105 -3.58 -12.03 16.54
C SER A 105 -3.30 -12.33 15.06
N LEU A 106 -3.90 -13.40 14.54
CA LEU A 106 -3.82 -13.80 13.14
C LEU A 106 -4.98 -13.16 12.36
N GLU A 107 -4.69 -12.07 11.65
CA GLU A 107 -5.69 -11.20 11.01
C GLU A 107 -6.34 -11.83 9.78
N GLY A 108 -5.59 -12.65 9.05
CA GLY A 108 -6.10 -13.31 7.85
C GLY A 108 -5.03 -13.71 6.85
N ILE A 109 -5.47 -13.97 5.62
CA ILE A 109 -4.69 -14.57 4.54
C ILE A 109 -4.56 -13.56 3.39
N VAL A 110 -3.38 -13.43 2.81
CA VAL A 110 -3.16 -12.59 1.64
C VAL A 110 -3.75 -13.30 0.42
N VAL A 111 -4.84 -12.75 -0.12
CA VAL A 111 -5.55 -13.28 -1.28
C VAL A 111 -5.20 -12.55 -2.58
N GLN A 112 -4.52 -11.40 -2.47
CA GLN A 112 -4.04 -10.67 -3.64
C GLN A 112 -2.71 -9.98 -3.37
N ARG A 113 -1.84 -10.00 -4.39
CA ARG A 113 -0.58 -9.25 -4.40
C ARG A 113 -0.59 -8.23 -5.52
N ALA A 114 0.00 -7.07 -5.26
CA ALA A 114 0.18 -6.05 -6.28
C ALA A 114 1.50 -5.30 -6.08
N GLU A 115 2.05 -4.79 -7.17
CA GLU A 115 3.14 -3.82 -7.13
C GLU A 115 2.63 -2.48 -7.65
N CYS A 116 2.62 -1.48 -6.77
CA CYS A 116 2.34 -0.10 -7.12
C CYS A 116 3.53 0.45 -7.92
N ARG A 117 3.29 0.82 -9.16
CA ARG A 117 4.30 1.38 -10.06
C ARG A 117 4.03 2.86 -10.29
N PRO A 118 5.06 3.71 -10.37
CA PRO A 118 4.89 5.07 -10.88
C PRO A 118 4.39 5.01 -12.32
N ALA A 119 3.43 5.87 -12.68
CA ALA A 119 3.19 6.16 -14.08
C ALA A 119 4.49 6.73 -14.69
N ALA A 120 4.88 6.21 -15.86
CA ALA A 120 6.05 6.69 -16.57
C ALA A 120 5.86 8.18 -16.89
N SER A 121 6.68 9.02 -16.25
CA SER A 121 6.62 10.48 -16.38
C SER A 121 8.02 11.05 -16.26
N GLU A 122 8.26 12.21 -16.88
CA GLU A 122 9.54 12.93 -16.75
C GLU A 122 9.86 13.23 -15.28
N ASN A 123 8.85 13.54 -14.48
CA ASN A 123 8.98 13.80 -13.05
C ASN A 123 9.49 12.57 -12.29
N TYR A 124 8.96 11.38 -12.60
CA TYR A 124 9.49 10.16 -12.00
C TYR A 124 10.95 9.89 -12.40
N MET A 125 11.34 10.19 -13.65
CA MET A 125 12.74 10.01 -14.09
C MET A 125 13.69 10.96 -13.36
N LYS A 126 13.28 12.20 -13.09
CA LYS A 126 14.02 13.14 -12.21
C LYS A 126 14.10 12.63 -10.77
N LEU A 127 13.03 11.98 -10.29
CA LEU A 127 12.98 11.39 -8.95
C LEU A 127 13.83 10.11 -8.81
N LYS A 128 14.07 9.38 -9.91
CA LYS A 128 14.92 8.19 -9.91
C LYS A 128 16.43 8.50 -9.94
N ARG A 129 16.84 9.60 -10.59
CA ARG A 129 18.26 10.00 -10.76
C ARG A 129 18.94 10.40 -9.46
#